data_AF-A0AAD3HPI6-F1
#
_entry.id   AF-A0AAD3HPI6-F1
#
_cell.length_a   1.000
_cell.length_b   1.000
_cell.length_c   1.000
_cell.angle_alpha   90.00
_cell.angle_beta   90.00
_cell.angle_gamma   90.00
#
_symmetry.space_group_name_H-M   'P 1'
#
loop_
_entity.id
_entity.type
_entity.pdbx_description
1 polymer ?
#
loop_
_entity_poly.entity_id
_entity_poly.type
_entity_poly.pdbx_seq_one_letter_code
_entity_poly.pdbx_strand_id
1 'polypeptide(L)'
;QVRERAAAQGRPVRAIETEVLVGSIGPGLQVRRMQLAAQLWAAGIRAEFGYKPAPKMADNLGYCHEQGVPFMVLFGEDEISRGVVKIKDMDAHREDEVGVEQLVPQLQARLAARTERLAAQEREEREREGKAAEAPAEEGAQA
;
A
#
# COMPACT_ATOMS: atom_id res chain seq x y z
N GLN A 1 10.06 21.18 -4.79
CA GLN A 1 9.71 21.25 -6.23
C GLN A 1 9.48 19.88 -6.90
N VAL A 2 9.46 18.75 -6.17
CA VAL A 2 9.08 17.41 -6.71
C VAL A 2 7.57 17.11 -6.55
N ARG A 3 6.91 17.72 -5.55
CA ARG A 3 5.48 17.53 -5.25
C ARG A 3 4.54 18.12 -6.31
N GLU A 4 4.87 19.27 -6.89
CA GLU A 4 4.01 19.96 -7.86
C GLU A 4 3.88 19.21 -9.20
N ARG A 5 4.95 18.56 -9.68
CA ARG A 5 4.90 17.82 -10.95
C ARG A 5 4.08 16.54 -10.88
N ALA A 6 4.03 15.90 -9.72
CA ALA A 6 3.26 14.67 -9.55
C ALA A 6 1.75 14.95 -9.30
N ALA A 7 1.39 16.15 -8.82
CA ALA A 7 -0.01 16.59 -8.75
C ALA A 7 -0.64 16.86 -10.13
N ALA A 8 0.16 17.24 -11.13
CA ALA A 8 -0.32 17.48 -12.50
C ALA A 8 -0.70 16.21 -13.27
N GLN A 9 -0.31 15.02 -12.77
CA GLN A 9 -0.53 13.71 -13.40
C GLN A 9 -1.58 12.84 -12.66
N GLY A 10 -2.37 13.42 -11.74
CA GLY A 10 -3.36 12.65 -10.98
C GLY A 10 -2.76 11.55 -10.08
N ARG A 11 -1.44 11.58 -9.84
CA ARG A 11 -0.74 10.57 -9.04
C ARG A 11 -0.97 10.86 -7.56
N PRO A 12 -1.41 9.89 -6.74
CA PRO A 12 -1.32 10.03 -5.30
C PRO A 12 0.17 10.00 -4.93
N VAL A 13 0.75 11.18 -4.71
CA VAL A 13 2.12 11.35 -4.21
C VAL A 13 2.13 10.82 -2.79
N ARG A 14 2.53 9.55 -2.61
CA ARG A 14 2.69 8.98 -1.28
C ARG A 14 3.79 9.73 -0.55
N ALA A 15 3.49 10.13 0.68
CA ALA A 15 4.45 10.85 1.51
C ALA A 15 5.61 9.94 1.95
N ILE A 16 5.38 8.63 1.97
CA ILE A 16 6.33 7.61 2.45
C ILE A 16 6.39 6.40 1.50
N GLU A 17 7.53 5.70 1.51
CA GLU A 17 7.76 4.48 0.73
C GLU A 17 7.20 3.21 1.38
N THR A 18 6.55 3.36 2.55
CA THR A 18 5.97 2.26 3.33
C THR A 18 4.89 1.53 2.54
N GLU A 19 5.06 0.21 2.46
CA GLU A 19 4.16 -0.69 1.74
C GLU A 19 3.16 -1.36 2.69
N VAL A 20 3.57 -1.59 3.93
CA VAL A 20 2.76 -2.34 4.91
C VAL A 20 2.75 -1.64 6.26
N LEU A 21 1.58 -1.36 6.82
CA LEU A 21 1.43 -0.96 8.21
C LEU A 21 1.14 -2.18 9.08
N VAL A 22 1.95 -2.42 10.11
CA VAL A 22 1.71 -3.43 11.14
C VAL A 22 0.98 -2.75 12.29
N GLY A 23 -0.36 -2.86 12.28
CA GLY A 23 -1.24 -2.39 13.34
C GLY A 23 -1.63 -3.53 14.29
N SER A 24 -1.95 -3.18 15.53
CA SER A 24 -2.64 -4.10 16.42
C SER A 24 -3.81 -3.38 17.10
N ILE A 25 -4.73 -4.17 17.65
CA ILE A 25 -5.90 -3.66 18.38
C ILE A 25 -5.78 -4.10 19.82
N GLY A 26 -5.85 -3.14 20.75
CA GLY A 26 -5.74 -3.41 22.19
C GLY A 26 -4.33 -3.18 22.75
N PRO A 27 -4.19 -3.21 24.09
CA PRO A 27 -2.95 -2.95 24.80
C PRO A 27 -1.97 -4.14 24.73
N GLY A 28 -0.68 -3.89 24.99
CA GLY A 28 0.31 -4.96 25.26
C GLY A 28 0.86 -5.71 24.04
N LEU A 29 0.40 -5.41 22.83
CA LEU A 29 0.82 -6.10 21.59
C LEU A 29 2.03 -5.47 20.89
N GLN A 30 2.69 -4.52 21.53
CA GLN A 30 3.83 -3.76 20.99
C GLN A 30 4.98 -4.66 20.51
N VAL A 31 5.40 -5.59 21.36
CA VAL A 31 6.49 -6.52 21.06
C VAL A 31 6.15 -7.37 19.84
N ARG A 32 4.90 -7.81 19.71
CA ARG A 32 4.44 -8.58 18.55
C ARG A 32 4.46 -7.76 17.26
N ARG A 33 4.07 -6.47 17.30
CA ARG A 33 4.19 -5.58 16.14
C ARG A 33 5.63 -5.47 15.67
N MET A 34 6.56 -5.27 16.59
CA MET A 34 7.99 -5.18 16.28
C MET A 34 8.53 -6.48 15.68
N GLN A 35 8.13 -7.63 16.21
CA GLN A 35 8.54 -8.94 15.68
C GLN A 35 8.04 -9.17 14.25
N LEU A 36 6.77 -8.87 13.97
CA LEU A 36 6.21 -9.01 12.63
C LEU A 36 6.85 -8.01 11.65
N ALA A 37 7.04 -6.76 12.06
CA ALA A 37 7.75 -5.78 11.26
C ALA A 37 9.18 -6.24 10.91
N ALA A 38 9.91 -6.80 11.88
CA ALA A 38 11.24 -7.36 11.64
C ALA A 38 11.22 -8.53 10.63
N GLN A 39 10.21 -9.42 10.70
CA GLN A 39 10.05 -10.49 9.71
C GLN A 39 9.79 -9.96 8.30
N LEU A 40 8.94 -8.93 8.19
CA LEU A 40 8.67 -8.27 6.91
C LEU A 40 9.92 -7.59 6.35
N TRP A 41 10.70 -6.91 7.20
CA TRP A 41 11.98 -6.30 6.80
C TRP A 41 13.01 -7.34 6.35
N ALA A 42 13.10 -8.47 7.04
CA ALA A 42 13.98 -9.57 6.63
C ALA A 42 13.60 -10.14 5.25
N ALA A 43 12.32 -10.05 4.88
CA ALA A 43 11.81 -10.43 3.56
C ALA A 43 11.89 -9.30 2.50
N GLY A 44 12.50 -8.16 2.85
CA GLY A 44 12.65 -7.00 1.96
C GLY A 44 11.38 -6.15 1.79
N ILE A 45 10.34 -6.37 2.60
CA ILE A 45 9.10 -5.60 2.55
C ILE A 45 9.24 -4.35 3.40
N ARG A 46 8.92 -3.17 2.85
CA ARG A 46 8.97 -1.91 3.60
C ARG A 46 7.76 -1.80 4.53
N ALA A 47 7.92 -2.28 5.75
CA ALA A 47 6.89 -2.23 6.78
C ALA A 47 7.13 -1.13 7.82
N GLU A 48 6.07 -0.66 8.47
CA GLU A 48 6.13 0.29 9.58
C GLU A 48 5.13 -0.12 10.66
N PHE A 49 5.28 0.36 11.90
CA PHE A 49 4.32 0.10 12.97
C PHE A 49 4.08 1.35 13.81
N GLY A 50 2.86 1.50 14.33
CA GLY A 50 2.51 2.63 15.19
C GLY A 50 3.12 2.52 16.60
N TYR A 51 3.57 3.65 17.16
CA TYR A 51 4.14 3.71 18.52
C TYR A 51 3.08 3.71 19.63
N LYS A 52 1.81 4.01 19.31
CA LYS A 52 0.73 4.14 20.31
C LYS A 52 0.53 2.82 21.09
N PRO A 53 0.48 2.83 22.43
CA PRO A 53 0.39 1.62 23.26
C PRO A 53 -0.88 0.80 23.05
N ALA A 54 -2.00 1.44 22.75
CA ALA A 54 -3.27 0.79 22.42
C ALA A 54 -3.93 1.51 21.24
N PRO A 55 -3.46 1.29 20.00
CA PRO A 55 -4.07 1.89 18.82
C PRO A 55 -5.47 1.29 18.63
N LYS A 56 -6.43 2.13 18.27
CA LYS A 56 -7.74 1.64 17.81
C LYS A 56 -7.68 1.33 16.32
N MET A 57 -8.62 0.53 15.83
CA MET A 57 -8.78 0.28 14.39
C MET A 57 -8.83 1.59 13.59
N ALA A 58 -9.57 2.59 14.09
CA ALA A 58 -9.70 3.89 13.45
C ALA A 58 -8.37 4.65 13.35
N ASP A 59 -7.47 4.52 14.34
CA ASP A 59 -6.14 5.15 14.30
C ASP A 59 -5.29 4.52 13.20
N ASN A 60 -5.28 3.20 13.09
CA ASN A 60 -4.51 2.48 12.07
C ASN A 60 -5.05 2.80 10.67
N LEU A 61 -6.38 2.80 10.50
CA LEU A 61 -7.02 3.11 9.24
C LEU A 61 -6.75 4.57 8.81
N GLY A 62 -6.91 5.52 9.74
CA GLY A 62 -6.57 6.92 9.51
C GLY A 62 -5.12 7.11 9.08
N TYR A 63 -4.18 6.43 9.74
CA TYR A 63 -2.76 6.47 9.37
C TYR A 63 -2.52 5.93 7.96
N CYS A 64 -3.11 4.78 7.60
CA CYS A 64 -3.00 4.22 6.26
C CYS A 64 -3.52 5.18 5.18
N HIS A 65 -4.66 5.86 5.44
CA HIS A 65 -5.21 6.84 4.51
C HIS A 65 -4.35 8.10 4.39
N GLU A 66 -3.89 8.66 5.51
CA GLU A 66 -3.07 9.88 5.52
C GLU A 66 -1.71 9.66 4.85
N GLN A 67 -1.08 8.52 5.09
CA GLN A 67 0.24 8.21 4.55
C GLN A 67 0.18 7.51 3.18
N GLY A 68 -0.98 7.04 2.76
CA GLY A 68 -1.17 6.31 1.51
C GLY A 68 -0.56 4.90 1.52
N VAL A 69 -0.59 4.22 2.68
CA VAL A 69 -0.08 2.84 2.81
C VAL A 69 -1.06 1.87 2.15
N PRO A 70 -0.62 1.02 1.20
CA PRO A 70 -1.52 0.19 0.41
C PRO A 70 -2.00 -1.07 1.14
N PHE A 71 -1.20 -1.59 2.07
CA PHE A 71 -1.57 -2.78 2.84
C PHE A 71 -1.42 -2.54 4.34
N MET A 72 -2.32 -3.14 5.11
CA MET A 72 -2.29 -3.07 6.57
C MET A 72 -2.43 -4.48 7.14
N VAL A 73 -1.52 -4.87 8.03
CA VAL A 73 -1.60 -6.10 8.82
C VAL A 73 -2.18 -5.74 10.18
N LEU A 74 -3.22 -6.43 10.60
CA LEU A 74 -3.92 -6.23 11.86
C LEU A 74 -4.04 -7.52 12.64
N PHE A 75 -3.89 -7.41 13.95
CA PHE A 75 -4.10 -8.52 14.88
C PHE A 75 -4.49 -8.00 16.26
N GLY A 76 -5.38 -8.72 16.93
CA GLY A 76 -5.67 -8.59 18.34
C GLY A 76 -5.10 -9.77 19.13
N GLU A 77 -5.48 -9.85 20.41
CA GLU A 77 -5.08 -10.92 21.30
C GLU A 77 -5.64 -12.28 20.86
N ASP A 78 -6.88 -12.30 20.36
CA ASP A 78 -7.56 -13.50 19.85
C ASP A 78 -6.88 -14.04 18.59
N GLU A 79 -6.54 -13.17 17.63
CA GLU A 79 -5.85 -13.58 16.41
C GLU A 79 -4.45 -14.13 16.70
N ILE A 80 -3.68 -13.47 17.58
CA ILE A 80 -2.36 -13.96 17.99
C ILE A 80 -2.45 -15.30 18.71
N SER A 81 -3.46 -15.50 19.56
CA SER A 81 -3.68 -16.77 20.25
C SER A 81 -4.01 -17.90 19.27
N ARG A 82 -4.65 -17.58 18.15
CA ARG A 82 -4.96 -18.51 17.04
C ARG A 82 -3.81 -18.67 16.03
N GLY A 83 -2.74 -17.88 16.14
CA GLY A 83 -1.63 -17.89 15.18
C GLY A 83 -1.97 -17.28 13.81
N VAL A 84 -2.98 -16.41 13.76
CA VAL A 84 -3.44 -15.76 12.53
C VAL A 84 -3.27 -14.24 12.60
N VAL A 85 -3.29 -13.59 11.45
CA VAL A 85 -3.30 -12.13 11.28
C VAL A 85 -4.24 -11.76 10.13
N LYS A 86 -4.72 -10.53 10.12
CA LYS A 86 -5.60 -10.03 9.06
C LYS A 86 -4.82 -9.09 8.15
N ILE A 87 -4.80 -9.36 6.85
CA ILE A 87 -4.26 -8.45 5.84
C ILE A 87 -5.41 -7.67 5.24
N LYS A 88 -5.37 -6.35 5.34
CA LYS A 88 -6.30 -5.43 4.70
C LYS A 88 -5.65 -4.77 3.50
N ASP A 89 -6.30 -4.90 2.34
CA ASP A 89 -5.96 -4.20 1.11
C ASP A 89 -6.72 -2.87 1.09
N MET A 90 -5.98 -1.76 1.07
CA MET A 90 -6.53 -0.40 1.07
C MET A 90 -7.03 0.03 -0.31
N ASP A 91 -6.51 -0.57 -1.39
CA ASP A 91 -6.96 -0.27 -2.76
C ASP A 91 -8.27 -1.05 -3.03
N ALA A 92 -8.29 -2.35 -2.70
CA ALA A 92 -9.44 -3.23 -2.94
C ALA A 92 -10.50 -3.22 -1.83
N HIS A 93 -10.22 -2.58 -0.69
CA HIS A 93 -11.06 -2.55 0.51
C HIS A 93 -11.46 -3.94 1.02
N ARG A 94 -10.59 -4.94 0.81
CA ARG A 94 -10.78 -6.34 1.26
C ARG A 94 -9.94 -6.64 2.47
N GLU A 95 -10.38 -7.61 3.26
CA GLU A 95 -9.63 -8.14 4.38
C GLU A 95 -9.62 -9.67 4.31
N ASP A 96 -8.44 -10.26 4.52
CA ASP A 96 -8.24 -11.69 4.53
C ASP A 96 -7.52 -12.10 5.80
N GLU A 97 -7.98 -13.18 6.43
CA GLU A 97 -7.29 -13.82 7.54
C GLU A 97 -6.25 -14.81 6.98
N VAL A 98 -5.00 -14.68 7.43
CA VAL A 98 -3.89 -15.54 7.02
C VAL A 98 -3.12 -16.02 8.24
N GLY A 99 -2.54 -17.23 8.16
CA GLY A 99 -1.60 -17.70 9.18
C GLY A 99 -0.36 -16.80 9.23
N VAL A 100 0.22 -16.64 10.42
CA VAL A 100 1.46 -15.83 10.60
C VAL A 100 2.57 -16.35 9.70
N GLU A 101 2.69 -17.68 9.51
CA GLU A 101 3.68 -18.27 8.60
C GLU A 101 3.45 -17.94 7.12
N GLN A 102 2.20 -17.67 6.72
CA GLN A 102 1.84 -17.32 5.34
C GLN A 102 1.83 -15.80 5.10
N LEU A 103 2.03 -14.99 6.13
CA LEU A 103 1.96 -13.53 6.04
C LEU A 103 2.92 -12.97 4.98
N VAL A 104 4.20 -13.35 5.05
CA VAL A 104 5.25 -12.88 4.14
C VAL A 104 4.95 -13.24 2.68
N PRO A 105 4.75 -14.53 2.32
CA PRO A 105 4.49 -14.89 0.92
C PRO A 105 3.19 -14.27 0.39
N GLN A 106 2.15 -14.18 1.22
CA GLN A 106 0.89 -13.52 0.84
C GLN A 106 1.10 -12.03 0.54
N LEU A 107 1.85 -11.32 1.38
CA LEU A 107 2.15 -9.90 1.14
C LEU A 107 3.03 -9.69 -0.08
N GLN A 108 4.05 -10.52 -0.30
CA GLN A 108 4.90 -10.44 -1.49
C GLN A 108 4.09 -10.62 -2.78
N ALA A 109 3.21 -11.63 -2.83
CA ALA A 109 2.35 -11.86 -3.98
C ALA A 109 1.40 -10.67 -4.24
N ARG A 110 0.80 -10.12 -3.19
CA ARG A 110 -0.10 -8.96 -3.28
C ARG A 110 0.63 -7.69 -3.71
N LEU A 111 1.84 -7.46 -3.20
CA LEU A 111 2.69 -6.32 -3.58
C LEU A 111 3.19 -6.43 -5.02
N ALA A 112 3.56 -7.63 -5.47
CA ALA A 112 3.93 -7.88 -6.86
C ALA A 112 2.75 -7.61 -7.81
N ALA A 113 1.58 -8.19 -7.52
CA ALA A 113 0.36 -7.95 -8.30
C ALA A 113 -0.06 -6.47 -8.30
N ARG A 114 0.14 -5.74 -7.20
CA ARG A 114 -0.08 -4.28 -7.16
C ARG A 114 0.89 -3.54 -8.06
N THR A 115 2.18 -3.86 -7.99
CA THR A 115 3.22 -3.24 -8.82
C THR A 115 2.95 -3.45 -10.31
N GLU A 116 2.57 -4.66 -10.71
CA GLU A 116 2.23 -4.97 -12.10
C GLU A 116 1.01 -4.18 -12.58
N ARG A 117 -0.06 -4.10 -11.76
CA ARG A 117 -1.25 -3.29 -12.10
C ARG A 117 -0.90 -1.82 -12.31
N LEU A 118 -0.07 -1.24 -11.44
CA LEU A 118 0.36 0.14 -11.57
C LEU A 118 1.24 0.35 -12.83
N ALA A 119 2.18 -0.57 -13.09
CA ALA A 119 3.01 -0.51 -14.28
C ALA A 119 2.21 -0.64 -15.59
N ALA A 120 1.15 -1.46 -15.61
CA ALA A 120 0.25 -1.58 -16.75
C ALA A 120 -0.52 -0.27 -17.00
N GLN A 121 -1.06 0.34 -15.94
CA GLN A 121 -1.73 1.65 -16.02
C GLN A 121 -0.80 2.74 -16.57
N GLU A 122 0.46 2.77 -16.13
CA GLU A 122 1.45 3.72 -16.63
C GLU A 122 1.80 3.51 -18.11
N ARG A 123 1.84 2.25 -18.59
CA ARG A 123 2.08 1.95 -20.01
C ARG A 123 0.92 2.43 -20.89
N GLU A 124 -0.31 2.15 -20.48
CA GLU A 124 -1.51 2.58 -21.18
C GLU A 124 -1.64 4.11 -21.21
N GLU A 125 -1.30 4.80 -20.12
CA GLU A 125 -1.32 6.26 -20.04
C GLU A 125 -0.24 6.87 -20.95
N ARG A 126 0.98 6.33 -20.95
CA ARG A 126 2.05 6.76 -21.87
C ARG A 126 1.69 6.54 -23.34
N GLU A 127 0.99 5.45 -23.65
CA GLU A 127 0.49 5.18 -25.01
C GLU A 127 -0.62 6.16 -25.43
N ARG A 128 -1.49 6.57 -24.50
CA ARG A 128 -2.53 7.60 -24.74
C ARG A 128 -1.91 9.00 -24.90
N GLU A 129 -0.96 9.36 -24.05
CA GLU A 129 -0.24 10.64 -24.14
C GLU A 129 0.63 10.72 -25.41
N GLY A 130 1.27 9.62 -25.81
CA GLY A 130 2.03 9.53 -27.06
C GLY A 130 1.14 9.74 -28.29
N LYS A 131 -0.05 9.13 -28.32
CA LYS A 131 -1.02 9.33 -29.41
C LYS A 131 -1.65 10.73 -29.42
N ALA A 132 -1.79 11.39 -28.28
CA ALA A 132 -2.28 12.77 -28.21
C ALA A 132 -1.24 13.80 -28.69
N ALA A 133 0.05 13.50 -28.52
CA ALA A 133 1.15 14.33 -29.04
C ALA A 133 1.41 14.13 -30.54
N GLU A 134 0.97 13.02 -31.12
CA GLU A 134 1.13 12.66 -32.54
C GLU A 134 -0.09 13.00 -33.41
N ALA A 135 -1.09 13.69 -32.85
CA ALA A 135 -2.20 14.23 -33.65
C ALA A 135 -1.64 15.24 -34.69
N PRO A 136 -1.82 14.99 -36.00
CA PRO A 136 -1.17 15.79 -37.03
C PRO A 136 -1.74 17.21 -37.02
N ALA A 137 -0.85 18.18 -36.89
CA ALA A 137 -1.09 19.54 -37.31
C ALA A 137 -1.03 19.58 -38.85
N GLU A 138 -2.06 19.08 -39.55
CA GLU A 138 -2.20 19.34 -40.98
C GLU A 138 -3.63 19.07 -41.49
N GLU A 139 -4.37 20.15 -41.72
CA GLU A 139 -5.03 20.52 -42.99
C GLU A 139 -5.49 21.99 -42.80
N GLY A 140 -4.79 22.97 -43.40
CA GLY A 140 -5.04 23.42 -44.78
C GLY A 140 -6.08 24.55 -44.74
N ALA A 141 -5.69 25.83 -44.69
CA ALA A 141 -5.43 26.63 -45.90
C ALA A 141 -6.38 26.29 -47.06
N GLN A 142 -7.52 26.99 -47.14
CA GLN A 142 -8.30 27.29 -48.35
C GLN A 142 -9.24 28.44 -47.95
N ALA A 143 -8.89 29.68 -48.29
CA ALA A 143 -9.13 30.36 -49.58
C ALA A 143 -10.57 30.90 -49.67
#